data_AF-A0A940ZPY3-F1
#
_entry.id   AF-A0A940ZPY3-F1
#
_cell.length_a   1.000
_cell.length_b   1.000
_cell.length_c   1.000
_cell.angle_alpha   90.00
_cell.angle_beta   90.00
_cell.angle_gamma   90.00
#
_symmetry.space_group_name_H-M   'P 1'
#
loop_
_entity.id
_entity.type
_entity.pdbx_description
1 polymer ?
#
loop_
_entity_poly.entity_id
_entity_poly.type
_entity_poly.pdbx_seq_one_letter_code
_entity_poly.pdbx_strand_id
1 'polypeptide(L)'
;MSGSHYKSGMRIAAVSLAALFVLVAMGILLAVTGVYRSVTDKTDTHFTQYTAVSYVLNQLRRGDAENAFSIVAFGDGDALQMEEQDGYRTLLYCWNGSLMELYTGNMLELTPDAGESLLSAQTLALTYENNLLTVTVTNDDGTVSTVSYAPRSESLEGGGV
;
A
#
# COMPACT_ATOMS: atom_id res chain seq x y z
N MET A 1 -12.30 -54.47 -30.39
CA MET A 1 -13.20 -53.48 -29.73
C MET A 1 -12.53 -52.99 -28.45
N SER A 2 -11.83 -51.86 -28.47
CA SER A 2 -11.27 -51.22 -27.26
C SER A 2 -11.04 -49.72 -27.52
N GLY A 3 -12.11 -48.98 -27.86
CA GLY A 3 -12.01 -47.56 -28.24
C GLY A 3 -13.00 -46.63 -27.54
N SER A 4 -13.94 -47.17 -26.76
CA SER A 4 -14.98 -46.38 -26.08
C SER A 4 -14.55 -45.92 -24.68
N HIS A 5 -13.83 -46.78 -23.93
CA HIS A 5 -13.42 -46.47 -22.55
C HIS A 5 -12.38 -45.35 -22.43
N TYR A 6 -11.48 -45.18 -23.42
CA TYR A 6 -10.46 -44.13 -23.41
C TYR A 6 -11.03 -42.72 -23.60
N LYS A 7 -12.05 -42.58 -24.47
CA LYS A 7 -12.69 -41.28 -24.73
C LYS A 7 -13.49 -40.77 -23.53
N SER A 8 -14.10 -41.68 -22.76
CA SER A 8 -14.81 -41.31 -21.52
C SER A 8 -13.82 -40.87 -20.43
N GLY A 9 -12.74 -41.63 -20.23
CA GLY A 9 -11.68 -41.28 -19.27
C GLY A 9 -11.00 -39.94 -19.57
N MET A 10 -10.72 -39.65 -20.84
CA MET A 10 -10.14 -38.37 -21.27
C MET A 10 -11.09 -37.18 -21.01
N ARG A 11 -12.39 -37.36 -21.25
CA ARG A 11 -13.39 -36.30 -20.99
C ARG A 11 -13.57 -36.05 -19.50
N ILE A 12 -13.56 -37.11 -18.68
CA ILE A 12 -13.62 -36.98 -17.23
C ILE A 12 -12.37 -36.27 -16.70
N ALA A 13 -11.17 -36.65 -17.17
CA ALA A 13 -9.93 -35.99 -16.79
C ALA A 13 -9.91 -34.49 -17.17
N ALA A 14 -10.38 -34.17 -18.39
CA ALA A 14 -10.47 -32.78 -18.84
C ALA A 14 -11.46 -31.95 -18.02
N VAL A 15 -12.63 -32.51 -17.70
CA VAL A 15 -13.65 -31.84 -16.86
C VAL A 15 -13.13 -31.64 -15.44
N SER A 16 -12.47 -32.64 -14.85
CA SER A 16 -11.87 -32.54 -13.51
C SER A 16 -10.78 -31.47 -13.46
N LEU A 17 -9.91 -31.39 -14.47
CA LEU A 17 -8.87 -30.37 -14.55
C LEU A 17 -9.46 -28.97 -14.70
N ALA A 18 -10.48 -28.81 -15.56
CA ALA A 18 -11.16 -27.54 -15.74
C ALA A 18 -11.86 -27.08 -14.44
N ALA A 19 -12.52 -27.99 -13.73
CA ALA A 19 -13.14 -27.68 -12.45
C ALA A 19 -12.11 -27.28 -11.38
N LEU A 20 -10.97 -27.99 -11.30
CA LEU A 20 -9.87 -27.64 -10.41
C LEU A 20 -9.31 -26.25 -10.75
N PHE A 21 -9.11 -25.96 -12.04
CA PHE A 21 -8.63 -24.65 -12.49
C PHE A 21 -9.57 -23.52 -12.08
N VAL A 22 -10.89 -23.70 -12.27
CA VAL A 22 -11.89 -22.71 -11.85
C VAL A 22 -11.89 -22.51 -10.34
N LEU A 23 -11.76 -23.58 -9.55
CA LEU A 23 -11.67 -23.49 -8.09
C LEU A 23 -10.41 -22.77 -7.63
N VAL A 24 -9.26 -23.06 -8.24
CA VAL A 24 -7.99 -22.37 -7.95
C VAL A 24 -8.06 -20.91 -8.38
N ALA A 25 -8.59 -20.61 -9.56
CA ALA A 25 -8.77 -19.25 -10.06
C ALA A 25 -9.73 -18.45 -9.16
N MET A 26 -10.82 -19.05 -8.71
CA MET A 26 -11.74 -18.42 -7.76
C MET A 26 -11.09 -18.22 -6.39
N GLY A 27 -10.27 -19.17 -5.92
CA GLY A 27 -9.46 -19.02 -4.71
C GLY A 27 -8.44 -17.88 -4.83
N ILE A 28 -7.78 -17.74 -5.98
CA ILE A 28 -6.86 -16.62 -6.26
C ILE A 28 -7.62 -15.31 -6.33
N LEU A 29 -8.78 -15.24 -7.00
CA LEU A 29 -9.59 -14.01 -7.05
C LEU A 29 -10.08 -13.59 -5.66
N LEU A 30 -10.51 -14.54 -4.84
CA LEU A 30 -10.89 -14.28 -3.45
C LEU A 30 -9.69 -13.86 -2.61
N ALA A 31 -8.51 -14.46 -2.84
CA ALA A 31 -7.26 -14.06 -2.21
C ALA A 31 -6.83 -12.66 -2.65
N VAL A 32 -7.01 -12.28 -3.92
CA VAL A 32 -6.74 -10.91 -4.40
C VAL A 32 -7.66 -9.90 -3.70
N THR A 33 -8.91 -10.27 -3.40
CA THR A 33 -9.83 -9.42 -2.63
C THR A 33 -9.66 -9.49 -1.10
N GLY A 34 -9.01 -10.54 -0.58
CA GLY A 34 -8.98 -10.89 0.85
C GLY A 34 -7.60 -10.91 1.51
N VAL A 35 -6.50 -10.98 0.75
CA VAL A 35 -5.11 -11.13 1.27
C VAL A 35 -4.45 -9.79 1.63
N TYR A 36 -5.15 -8.67 1.56
CA TYR A 36 -4.70 -7.49 2.32
C TYR A 36 -5.19 -7.46 3.76
N ARG A 37 -6.01 -8.45 4.17
CA ARG A 37 -6.54 -8.55 5.53
C ARG A 37 -6.16 -9.87 6.19
N SER A 38 -4.91 -9.99 6.62
CA SER A 38 -4.54 -10.60 7.91
C SER A 38 -3.03 -10.77 8.04
N VAL A 39 -2.38 -9.88 8.81
CA VAL A 39 -1.42 -10.33 9.83
C VAL A 39 -1.61 -9.43 11.06
N THR A 40 -2.78 -9.52 11.69
CA THR A 40 -2.88 -9.18 13.11
C THR A 40 -2.53 -10.45 13.87
N ASP A 41 -1.24 -10.61 14.15
CA ASP A 41 -0.72 -11.02 15.46
C ASP A 41 0.77 -11.33 15.32
N LYS A 42 1.59 -10.48 15.95
CA LYS A 42 2.94 -10.74 16.45
C LYS A 42 3.78 -11.69 15.60
N THR A 43 4.49 -11.13 14.62
CA THR A 43 5.75 -11.72 14.17
C THR A 43 6.80 -10.62 14.14
N ASP A 44 7.48 -10.49 15.27
CA ASP A 44 8.86 -10.04 15.32
C ASP A 44 9.67 -10.72 14.20
N THR A 45 10.73 -10.04 13.77
CA THR A 45 11.83 -10.51 12.92
C THR A 45 11.70 -10.36 11.39
N HIS A 46 12.28 -9.25 10.92
CA HIS A 46 13.12 -9.19 9.73
C HIS A 46 12.46 -9.41 8.35
N PHE A 47 11.60 -8.49 7.92
CA PHE A 47 11.61 -8.11 6.50
C PHE A 47 12.88 -7.29 6.25
N THR A 48 13.90 -8.00 5.78
CA THR A 48 15.26 -7.52 5.64
C THR A 48 15.32 -6.36 4.64
N GLN A 49 15.83 -5.21 5.11
CA GLN A 49 16.52 -4.14 4.35
C GLN A 49 15.81 -2.80 4.06
N TYR A 50 14.56 -2.56 4.46
CA TYR A 50 13.96 -1.21 4.37
C TYR A 50 13.36 -0.75 5.70
N THR A 51 13.85 0.38 6.23
CA THR A 51 13.18 1.12 7.31
C THR A 51 11.94 1.82 6.76
N ALA A 52 10.93 2.09 7.61
CA ALA A 52 9.74 2.85 7.22
C ALA A 52 10.11 4.19 6.53
N VAL A 53 11.16 4.86 7.02
CA VAL A 53 11.73 6.06 6.36
C VAL A 53 12.29 5.78 4.98
N SER A 54 13.01 4.68 4.78
CA SER A 54 13.53 4.31 3.46
C SER A 54 12.41 4.02 2.47
N TYR A 55 11.31 3.42 2.94
CA TYR A 55 10.11 3.21 2.13
C TYR A 55 9.49 4.55 1.70
N VAL A 56 9.22 5.45 2.65
CA VAL A 56 8.66 6.77 2.35
C VAL A 56 9.59 7.55 1.40
N LEU A 57 10.90 7.51 1.61
CA LEU A 57 11.87 8.14 0.71
C LEU A 57 11.83 7.58 -0.71
N ASN A 58 11.72 6.25 -0.85
CA ASN A 58 11.62 5.64 -2.17
C ASN A 58 10.33 6.05 -2.88
N GLN A 59 9.23 6.17 -2.14
CA GLN A 59 7.97 6.63 -2.68
C GLN A 59 8.06 8.12 -3.10
N LEU A 60 8.68 8.97 -2.27
CA LEU A 60 8.98 10.36 -2.62
C LEU A 60 9.84 10.47 -3.89
N ARG A 61 10.85 9.61 -4.03
CA ARG A 61 11.68 9.57 -5.24
C ARG A 61 10.92 9.08 -6.48
N ARG A 62 9.99 8.14 -6.31
CA ARG A 62 9.15 7.66 -7.41
C ARG A 62 8.19 8.73 -7.91
N GLY A 63 7.58 9.51 -7.01
CA GLY A 63 6.63 10.56 -7.40
C GLY A 63 7.28 11.84 -7.95
N ASP A 64 8.58 12.10 -7.70
CA ASP A 64 9.31 13.27 -8.24
C ASP A 64 9.27 13.40 -9.77
N ALA A 65 9.04 12.30 -10.48
CA ALA A 65 9.00 12.31 -11.93
C ALA A 65 7.68 12.83 -12.50
N GLU A 66 6.54 12.64 -11.81
CA GLU A 66 5.22 12.87 -12.41
C GLU A 66 4.11 13.35 -11.47
N ASN A 67 4.26 13.33 -10.13
CA ASN A 67 3.14 13.55 -9.21
C ASN A 67 3.48 14.54 -8.06
N ALA A 68 2.59 15.53 -7.87
CA ALA A 68 2.68 16.48 -6.77
C ALA A 68 2.36 15.78 -5.44
N PHE A 69 3.27 15.91 -4.47
CA PHE A 69 3.01 15.50 -3.09
C PHE A 69 2.22 16.58 -2.37
N SER A 70 1.33 16.20 -1.46
CA SER A 70 0.67 17.11 -0.53
C SER A 70 0.53 16.49 0.86
N ILE A 71 0.49 17.33 1.89
CA ILE A 71 0.17 16.88 3.25
C ILE A 71 -1.31 17.18 3.47
N VAL A 72 -2.08 16.17 3.84
CA VAL A 72 -3.53 16.27 4.07
C VAL A 72 -3.88 15.70 5.43
N ALA A 73 -4.91 16.24 6.08
CA ALA A 73 -5.46 15.65 7.30
C ALA A 73 -6.18 14.34 6.96
N PHE A 74 -5.92 13.28 7.72
CA PHE A 74 -6.50 11.96 7.51
C PHE A 74 -6.66 11.19 8.82
N GLY A 75 -7.91 11.02 9.27
CA GLY A 75 -8.20 10.49 10.60
C GLY A 75 -7.79 11.46 11.70
N ASP A 76 -7.04 10.96 12.69
CA ASP A 76 -6.53 11.76 13.83
C ASP A 76 -5.13 12.38 13.58
N GLY A 77 -4.57 12.21 12.38
CA GLY A 77 -3.24 12.69 12.04
C GLY A 77 -3.13 13.17 10.59
N ASP A 78 -1.90 13.28 10.11
CA ASP A 78 -1.60 13.70 8.74
C ASP A 78 -1.26 12.50 7.85
N ALA A 79 -1.55 12.63 6.56
CA ALA A 79 -1.14 11.74 5.50
C ALA A 79 -0.31 12.48 4.46
N LEU A 80 0.68 11.78 3.91
CA LEU A 80 1.35 12.17 2.68
C LEU A 80 0.51 11.67 1.51
N GLN A 81 -0.15 12.58 0.81
CA GLN A 81 -0.90 12.31 -0.41
C GLN A 81 0.01 12.44 -1.63
N MET A 82 -0.13 11.48 -2.53
CA MET A 82 0.44 11.49 -3.86
C MET A 82 -0.71 11.40 -4.85
N GLU A 83 -0.80 12.35 -5.77
CA GLU A 83 -1.66 12.18 -6.93
C GLU A 83 -1.14 11.00 -7.76
N GLU A 84 -2.04 10.27 -8.40
CA GLU A 84 -1.73 9.23 -9.37
C GLU A 84 -2.46 9.57 -10.68
N GLN A 85 -2.12 8.87 -11.76
CA GLN A 85 -2.83 9.06 -13.03
C GLN A 85 -4.29 8.58 -12.93
N ASP A 86 -5.13 9.05 -13.85
CA ASP A 86 -6.54 8.63 -13.99
C ASP A 86 -7.46 8.95 -12.78
N GLY A 87 -7.11 9.97 -11.98
CA GLY A 87 -7.97 10.46 -10.89
C GLY A 87 -7.93 9.60 -9.63
N TYR A 88 -6.82 8.88 -9.44
CA TYR A 88 -6.50 8.16 -8.22
C TYR A 88 -5.46 8.93 -7.40
N ARG A 89 -5.35 8.55 -6.13
CA ARG A 89 -4.35 9.03 -5.20
C ARG A 89 -3.89 7.91 -4.29
N THR A 90 -2.68 8.05 -3.79
CA THR A 90 -2.09 7.19 -2.77
C THR A 90 -1.86 8.00 -1.50
N LEU A 91 -2.37 7.52 -0.36
CA LEU A 91 -2.15 8.14 0.96
C LEU A 91 -1.19 7.27 1.77
N LEU A 92 -0.14 7.88 2.32
CA LEU A 92 0.76 7.26 3.31
C LEU A 92 0.57 7.90 4.68
N TYR A 93 0.27 7.10 5.70
CA TYR A 93 -0.08 7.60 7.04
C TYR A 93 0.28 6.57 8.11
N CYS A 94 0.26 6.97 9.39
CA CYS A 94 0.37 6.02 10.50
C CYS A 94 -1.01 5.75 11.11
N TRP A 95 -1.30 4.47 11.33
CA TRP A 95 -2.52 4.03 12.00
C TRP A 95 -2.25 2.75 12.79
N ASN A 96 -2.69 2.73 14.04
CA ASN A 96 -2.62 1.56 14.92
C ASN A 96 -1.23 0.88 14.99
N GLY A 97 -0.16 1.68 15.07
CA GLY A 97 1.22 1.17 15.17
C GLY A 97 1.81 0.68 13.84
N SER A 98 1.23 1.05 12.70
CA SER A 98 1.77 0.71 11.39
C SER A 98 1.74 1.89 10.44
N LEU A 99 2.77 1.97 9.60
CA LEU A 99 2.76 2.75 8.36
C LEU A 99 1.81 2.05 7.39
N MET A 100 0.80 2.78 6.97
CA MET A 100 -0.26 2.33 6.07
C MET A 100 -0.13 2.99 4.72
N GLU A 101 -0.61 2.30 3.67
CA GLU A 101 -0.84 2.86 2.34
C GLU A 101 -2.29 2.65 1.92
N LEU A 102 -2.92 3.70 1.39
CA LEU A 102 -4.27 3.64 0.84
C LEU A 102 -4.29 4.19 -0.57
N TYR A 103 -4.46 3.31 -1.55
CA TYR A 103 -4.75 3.66 -2.93
C TYR A 103 -6.25 3.80 -3.13
N THR A 104 -6.72 4.99 -3.53
CA THR A 104 -8.14 5.29 -3.65
C THR A 104 -8.42 6.32 -4.74
N GLY A 105 -9.66 6.34 -5.26
CA GLY A 105 -10.09 7.39 -6.18
C GLY A 105 -10.25 8.75 -5.48
N ASN A 106 -10.01 9.86 -6.19
CA ASN A 106 -10.06 11.20 -5.62
C ASN A 106 -11.44 11.60 -5.09
N MET A 107 -12.51 10.97 -5.59
CA MET A 107 -13.89 11.19 -5.14
C MET A 107 -14.32 10.29 -3.98
N LEU A 108 -13.49 9.32 -3.58
CA LEU A 108 -13.81 8.40 -2.50
C LEU A 108 -13.18 8.89 -1.19
N GLU A 109 -14.03 9.11 -0.19
CA GLU A 109 -13.63 9.34 1.19
C GLU A 109 -13.68 8.01 1.93
N LEU A 110 -12.51 7.56 2.38
CA LEU A 110 -12.33 6.33 3.15
C LEU A 110 -11.70 6.69 4.49
N THR A 111 -11.90 5.82 5.47
CA THR A 111 -11.33 5.94 6.80
C THR A 111 -9.94 5.28 6.88
N PRO A 112 -9.10 5.65 7.85
CA PRO A 112 -7.75 5.09 8.00
C PRO A 112 -7.65 3.58 8.14
N ASP A 113 -8.71 2.88 8.55
CA ASP A 113 -8.75 1.41 8.64
C ASP A 113 -8.92 0.72 7.27
N ALA A 114 -9.20 1.47 6.20
CA ALA A 114 -9.36 0.93 4.86
C ALA A 114 -8.02 0.68 4.13
N GLY A 115 -6.92 1.27 4.61
CA GLY A 115 -5.59 1.10 4.01
C GLY A 115 -4.94 -0.25 4.31
N GLU A 116 -3.87 -0.51 3.58
CA GLU A 116 -2.99 -1.66 3.72
C GLU A 116 -1.86 -1.36 4.71
N SER A 117 -1.58 -2.30 5.61
CA SER A 117 -0.43 -2.22 6.52
C SER A 117 0.86 -2.59 5.80
N LEU A 118 1.82 -1.67 5.75
CA LEU A 118 3.11 -1.89 5.11
C LEU A 118 4.20 -2.31 6.11
N LEU A 119 4.44 -1.48 7.12
CA LEU A 119 5.58 -1.59 8.04
C LEU A 119 5.19 -1.15 9.44
N SER A 120 5.77 -1.76 10.47
CA SER A 120 5.70 -1.28 11.84
C SER A 120 6.18 0.18 11.96
N ALA A 121 5.34 1.05 12.50
CA ALA A 121 5.67 2.45 12.77
C ALA A 121 4.67 3.03 13.79
N GLN A 122 5.19 3.59 14.88
CA GLN A 122 4.34 4.23 15.90
C GLN A 122 3.79 5.57 15.41
N THR A 123 4.63 6.37 14.75
CA THR A 123 4.26 7.72 14.32
C THR A 123 4.92 8.07 13.00
N LEU A 124 4.19 8.81 12.16
CA LEU A 124 4.68 9.51 10.98
C LEU A 124 4.42 11.00 11.19
N ALA A 125 5.47 11.81 11.23
CA ALA A 125 5.37 13.26 11.28
C ALA A 125 5.88 13.83 9.95
N LEU A 126 5.07 14.72 9.37
CA LEU A 126 5.32 15.35 8.09
C LEU A 126 5.42 16.86 8.32
N THR A 127 6.46 17.49 7.79
CA THR A 127 6.64 18.95 7.90
C THR A 127 7.16 19.45 6.58
N TYR A 128 6.54 20.49 6.03
CA TYR A 128 6.98 21.11 4.79
C TYR A 128 7.30 22.58 5.02
N GLU A 129 8.58 22.92 4.94
CA GLU A 129 9.10 24.27 5.16
C GLU A 129 10.21 24.58 4.16
N ASN A 130 10.28 25.81 3.65
CA ASN A 130 11.36 26.28 2.75
C ASN A 130 11.63 25.35 1.54
N ASN A 131 10.56 24.82 0.93
CA ASN A 131 10.65 23.84 -0.17
C ASN A 131 11.35 22.52 0.22
N LEU A 132 11.29 22.13 1.49
CA LEU A 132 11.87 20.91 2.01
C LEU A 132 10.80 20.14 2.80
N LEU A 133 10.42 18.97 2.28
CA LEU A 133 9.60 18.01 3.00
C LEU A 133 10.49 17.22 3.96
N THR A 134 10.23 17.34 5.25
CA THR A 134 10.86 16.53 6.29
C THR A 134 9.86 15.49 6.77
N VAL A 135 10.28 14.23 6.67
CA VAL A 135 9.54 13.07 7.14
C VAL A 135 10.27 12.47 8.31
N THR A 136 9.59 12.33 9.45
CA THR A 136 10.11 11.66 10.64
C THR A 136 9.24 10.47 10.96
N VAL A 137 9.85 9.30 11.10
CA VAL A 137 9.17 8.07 11.51
C VAL A 137 9.78 7.57 12.81
N THR A 138 8.91 7.20 13.74
CA THR A 138 9.28 6.49 14.97
C THR A 138 8.89 5.03 14.82
N ASN A 139 9.87 4.14 14.86
CA ASN A 139 9.63 2.69 14.78
C ASN A 139 9.16 2.13 16.14
N ASP A 140 8.73 0.87 16.17
CA ASP A 140 8.22 0.20 17.37
C ASP A 140 9.26 0.09 18.50
N ASP A 141 10.55 0.03 18.15
CA ASP A 141 11.67 -0.01 19.09
C ASP A 141 12.02 1.38 19.68
N GLY A 142 11.29 2.43 19.29
CA GLY A 142 11.56 3.81 19.67
C GLY A 142 12.67 4.47 18.84
N THR A 143 13.25 3.77 17.87
CA THR A 143 14.24 4.37 16.96
C THR A 143 13.54 5.39 16.07
N VAL A 144 14.00 6.64 16.16
CA VAL A 144 13.54 7.74 15.31
C VAL A 144 14.46 7.84 14.10
N SER A 145 13.87 7.87 12.92
CA SER A 145 14.56 8.12 11.66
C SER A 145 13.93 9.32 10.97
N THR A 146 14.77 10.19 10.42
CA THR A 146 14.32 11.40 9.72
C THR A 146 14.96 11.47 8.35
N VAL A 147 14.17 11.86 7.36
CA VAL A 147 14.65 12.17 6.01
C VAL A 147 14.09 13.50 5.56
N SER A 148 14.92 14.27 4.87
CA SER A 148 14.49 15.50 4.20
C SER A 148 14.60 15.31 2.69
N TYR A 149 13.59 15.81 2.00
CA TYR A 149 13.41 15.66 0.57
C TYR A 149 12.98 17.00 -0.03
N ALA A 150 13.73 17.51 -1.00
CA ALA A 150 13.42 18.75 -1.70
C ALA A 150 12.75 18.39 -3.04
N PRO A 151 11.46 18.66 -3.23
CA PRO A 151 10.79 18.42 -4.51
C PRO A 151 11.45 19.24 -5.61
N ARG A 152 11.62 18.65 -6.80
CA ARG A 152 12.19 19.38 -7.94
C ARG A 152 11.19 20.35 -8.60
N SER A 153 9.91 20.24 -8.26
CA SER A 153 8.82 21.05 -8.80
C SER A 153 8.16 21.89 -7.69
N GLU A 154 8.10 23.21 -7.89
CA GLU A 154 7.33 24.12 -7.02
C GLU A 154 5.83 23.87 -7.24
N SER A 155 5.15 23.21 -6.31
CA SER A 155 3.70 23.41 -6.06
C SER A 155 3.27 22.68 -4.80
N LEU A 156 3.46 23.35 -3.67
CA LEU A 156 2.81 23.02 -2.40
C LEU A 156 2.12 24.30 -1.92
N GLU A 157 1.05 24.69 -2.62
CA GLU A 157 0.10 25.66 -2.08
C GLU A 157 -0.76 24.92 -1.04
N GLY A 158 -0.47 25.23 0.23
CA GLY A 158 -1.30 24.80 1.35
C GLY A 158 -2.71 25.35 1.20
N GLY A 159 -3.67 24.45 0.98
CA GLY A 159 -5.10 24.76 1.03
C GLY A 159 -5.53 24.97 2.48
N GLY A 160 -5.30 26.18 3.01
CA GLY A 160 -5.98 26.67 4.19
C GLY A 160 -7.26 27.41 3.77
N VAL A 161 -8.41 26.86 4.17
CA VAL A 161 -9.64 27.62 4.50
C VAL A 161 -10.35 26.93 5.66
#